data_AF-A0A0R3H0H1-F1
#
_entry.id   AF-A0A0R3H0H1-F1
#
_cell.length_a   1.000
_cell.length_b   1.000
_cell.length_c   1.000
_cell.angle_alpha   90.00
_cell.angle_beta   90.00
_cell.angle_gamma   90.00
#
_symmetry.space_group_name_H-M   'P 1'
#
loop_
_entity.id
_entity.type
_entity.pdbx_description
1 polymer ?
#
loop_
_entity_poly.entity_id
_entity_poly.type
_entity_poly.pdbx_seq_one_letter_code
_entity_poly.pdbx_strand_id
1 'polypeptide(L)'
;MVQHKKSRGHRHNSASAGPTQNGSARILHSVPGTRVPGAIPPQQSNDAGSLWGRRRVLLLNSTYEPLTALPMRRAVIMLLCGKADVVHDDPGAPVIHSATTSVAVPSVIRLRTFVRVPYRARVPMTRAALMHRDRFRCAYCGGRADTIDHVIPRSKGGAHSWENCVACCSSCNHRKADRLLADLGWALHTTPMPPKGQHWRLLSSVKELDPAWVRYLGEGAA
;
A
#
# COMPACT_ATOMS: atom_id res chain seq x y z
N MET A 1 -11.15 22.29 66.44
CA MET A 1 -10.12 23.17 65.81
C MET A 1 -10.38 23.12 64.30
N VAL A 2 -11.26 23.92 63.69
CA VAL A 2 -11.33 25.38 63.48
C VAL A 2 -10.27 25.90 62.48
N GLN A 3 -10.78 26.20 61.27
CA GLN A 3 -10.41 27.26 60.30
C GLN A 3 -9.10 27.07 59.47
N HIS A 4 -9.00 27.42 58.18
CA HIS A 4 -9.62 28.53 57.45
C HIS A 4 -9.82 28.28 55.93
N LYS A 5 -11.03 28.68 55.47
CA LYS A 5 -11.43 29.26 54.18
C LYS A 5 -10.33 29.97 53.36
N LYS A 6 -10.39 29.84 52.02
CA LYS A 6 -10.32 30.99 51.10
C LYS A 6 -11.13 30.75 49.82
N SER A 7 -12.11 31.63 49.61
CA SER A 7 -12.91 31.80 48.41
C SER A 7 -12.24 32.78 47.44
N ARG A 8 -12.57 32.66 46.16
CA ARG A 8 -12.61 33.70 45.09
C ARG A 8 -12.86 32.96 43.77
N GLY A 9 -13.77 33.31 42.88
CA GLY A 9 -14.69 34.43 42.75
C GLY A 9 -15.11 34.46 41.27
N HIS A 10 -16.42 34.51 41.02
CA HIS A 10 -17.00 34.62 39.69
C HIS A 10 -16.50 35.86 38.93
N ARG A 11 -16.28 35.72 37.62
CA ARG A 11 -16.45 36.81 36.66
C ARG A 11 -17.33 36.36 35.52
N HIS A 12 -18.50 36.99 35.45
CA HIS A 12 -19.35 37.09 34.28
C HIS A 12 -18.63 37.90 33.20
N ASN A 13 -18.77 37.48 31.94
CA ASN A 13 -18.73 38.39 30.81
C ASN A 13 -19.83 37.96 29.84
N SER A 14 -20.80 38.86 29.70
CA SER A 14 -21.92 38.81 28.77
C SER A 14 -21.67 39.81 27.65
N ALA A 15 -21.86 39.37 26.40
CA ALA A 15 -22.21 40.11 25.17
C ALA A 15 -21.63 39.31 23.98
N SER A 16 -22.27 39.10 22.84
CA SER A 16 -23.55 39.55 22.28
C SER A 16 -23.78 38.69 21.01
N ALA A 17 -25.03 38.53 20.61
CA ALA A 17 -25.45 37.67 19.50
C ALA A 17 -25.24 38.31 18.11
N GLY A 18 -24.94 37.44 17.13
CA GLY A 18 -25.23 37.60 15.70
C GLY A 18 -24.01 37.57 14.75
N PRO A 19 -24.14 37.15 13.49
CA PRO A 19 -25.07 36.19 12.89
C PRO A 19 -24.36 34.96 12.27
N THR A 20 -25.16 33.94 12.00
CA THR A 20 -24.87 32.77 11.15
C THR A 20 -24.23 33.15 9.82
N GLN A 21 -23.12 32.50 9.45
CA GLN A 21 -22.70 32.42 8.05
C GLN A 21 -22.41 30.98 7.64
N ASN A 22 -23.07 30.64 6.54
CA ASN A 22 -23.11 29.38 5.83
C ASN A 22 -21.74 28.95 5.31
N GLY A 23 -21.63 27.63 5.12
CA GLY A 23 -20.43 26.99 4.59
C GLY A 23 -19.98 27.52 3.23
N SER A 24 -18.68 27.35 2.99
CA SER A 24 -18.14 27.29 1.64
C SER A 24 -17.30 26.02 1.55
N ALA A 25 -17.97 24.93 1.15
CA ALA A 25 -17.31 23.77 0.61
C ALA A 25 -16.43 24.25 -0.56
N ARG A 26 -15.14 23.89 -0.55
CA ARG A 26 -14.25 24.18 -1.67
C ARG A 26 -14.86 23.57 -2.94
N ILE A 27 -15.30 24.45 -3.83
CA ILE A 27 -15.95 24.13 -5.10
C ILE A 27 -14.95 23.38 -5.96
N LEU A 28 -15.35 22.20 -6.42
CA LEU A 28 -14.68 21.45 -7.48
C LEU A 28 -14.67 22.34 -8.74
N HIS A 29 -13.48 22.73 -9.20
CA HIS A 29 -13.38 23.50 -10.43
C HIS A 29 -13.69 22.61 -11.63
N SER A 30 -14.80 22.91 -12.29
CA SER A 30 -15.11 22.47 -13.65
C SER A 30 -14.13 23.13 -14.61
N VAL A 31 -13.40 22.34 -15.40
CA VAL A 31 -12.63 22.85 -16.56
C VAL A 31 -13.55 22.79 -17.78
N PRO A 32 -13.86 23.92 -18.44
CA PRO A 32 -14.62 23.89 -19.69
C PRO A 32 -13.76 23.27 -20.80
N GLY A 33 -14.19 22.12 -21.32
CA GLY A 33 -13.54 21.50 -22.46
C GLY A 33 -13.89 22.22 -23.76
N THR A 34 -12.94 22.97 -24.32
CA THR A 34 -13.00 23.43 -25.72
C THR A 34 -12.80 22.23 -26.65
N ARG A 35 -13.89 21.73 -27.23
CA ARG A 35 -13.81 20.76 -28.33
C ARG A 35 -13.36 21.49 -29.59
N VAL A 36 -12.12 21.25 -30.01
CA VAL A 36 -11.66 21.60 -31.36
C VAL A 36 -12.17 20.53 -32.33
N PRO A 37 -13.01 20.86 -33.33
CA PRO A 37 -13.43 19.91 -34.35
C PRO A 37 -12.23 19.59 -35.26
N GLY A 38 -11.83 18.32 -35.36
CA GLY A 38 -10.79 17.87 -36.30
C GLY A 38 -9.54 17.24 -35.68
N ALA A 39 -9.44 17.11 -34.35
CA ALA A 39 -8.35 16.36 -33.74
C ALA A 39 -8.54 14.85 -33.99
N ILE A 40 -7.65 14.26 -34.80
CA ILE A 40 -7.50 12.81 -34.94
C ILE A 40 -7.22 12.26 -33.52
N PRO A 41 -8.06 11.36 -32.98
CA PRO A 41 -7.77 10.78 -31.68
C PRO A 41 -6.43 10.05 -31.77
N PRO A 42 -5.48 10.30 -30.85
CA PRO A 42 -4.21 9.58 -30.86
C PRO A 42 -4.53 8.09 -30.80
N GLN A 43 -3.93 7.33 -31.73
CA GLN A 43 -4.09 5.88 -31.81
C GLN A 43 -3.82 5.30 -30.42
N GLN A 44 -4.88 4.78 -29.80
CA GLN A 44 -4.80 4.12 -28.51
C GLN A 44 -3.97 2.85 -28.71
N SER A 45 -2.69 2.92 -28.33
CA SER A 45 -1.84 1.74 -28.22
C SER A 45 -2.54 0.75 -27.30
N ASN A 46 -2.98 -0.36 -27.87
CA ASN A 46 -3.86 -1.35 -27.25
C ASN A 46 -3.13 -2.25 -26.22
N ASP A 47 -2.11 -1.71 -25.55
CA ASP A 47 -1.24 -2.43 -24.60
C ASP A 47 -1.38 -1.90 -23.14
N ALA A 48 -2.44 -1.12 -22.91
CA ALA A 48 -2.82 -0.61 -21.61
C ALA A 48 -3.61 -1.68 -20.84
N GLY A 49 -2.90 -2.54 -20.11
CA GLY A 49 -3.53 -3.28 -19.02
C GLY A 49 -4.35 -2.29 -18.18
N SER A 50 -5.67 -2.52 -18.12
CA SER A 50 -6.67 -1.63 -17.52
C SER A 50 -6.11 -0.85 -16.32
N LEU A 51 -6.24 0.48 -16.32
CA LEU A 51 -5.78 1.37 -15.24
C LEU A 51 -6.18 0.84 -13.85
N TRP A 52 -7.32 0.16 -13.79
CA TRP A 52 -7.88 -0.50 -12.61
C TRP A 52 -7.00 -1.63 -12.03
N GLY A 53 -6.23 -2.35 -12.86
CA GLY A 53 -5.40 -3.49 -12.46
C GLY A 53 -3.92 -3.17 -12.27
N ARG A 54 -3.36 -2.27 -13.12
CA ARG A 54 -1.94 -1.90 -13.07
C ARG A 54 -1.63 -0.89 -11.97
N ARG A 55 -2.46 0.14 -11.79
CA ARG A 55 -2.13 1.24 -10.87
C ARG A 55 -2.38 0.87 -9.42
N ARG A 56 -1.46 1.30 -8.57
CA ARG A 56 -1.58 1.27 -7.12
C ARG A 56 -1.70 2.69 -6.61
N VAL A 57 -2.36 2.86 -5.46
CA VAL A 57 -2.60 4.14 -4.80
C VAL A 57 -2.10 4.02 -3.36
N LEU A 58 -1.24 4.94 -2.93
CA LEU A 58 -0.72 4.94 -1.57
C LEU A 58 -1.81 5.40 -0.60
N LEU A 59 -2.12 4.56 0.38
CA LEU A 59 -2.99 4.91 1.49
C LEU A 59 -2.16 5.40 2.66
N LEU A 60 -2.45 6.62 3.10
CA LEU A 60 -1.90 7.22 4.30
C LEU A 60 -2.90 7.19 5.45
N ASN A 61 -2.37 7.17 6.67
CA ASN A 61 -3.12 7.46 7.89
C ASN A 61 -3.52 8.94 7.92
N SER A 62 -4.43 9.34 8.81
CA SER A 62 -4.83 10.75 8.97
C SER A 62 -3.64 11.68 9.33
N THR A 63 -2.60 11.09 9.93
CA THR A 63 -1.31 11.67 10.31
C THR A 63 -0.26 11.66 9.19
N TYR A 64 -0.61 11.26 7.96
CA TYR A 64 0.27 11.14 6.78
C TYR A 64 1.32 10.00 6.81
N GLU A 65 1.27 9.13 7.83
CA GLU A 65 2.09 7.92 7.86
C GLU A 65 1.63 6.92 6.78
N PRO A 66 2.52 6.29 6.00
CA PRO A 66 2.13 5.33 4.98
C PRO A 66 1.61 4.03 5.60
N LEU A 67 0.44 3.57 5.12
CA LEU A 67 -0.20 2.35 5.60
C LEU A 67 0.00 1.18 4.63
N THR A 68 -0.38 1.36 3.37
CA THR A 68 -0.31 0.30 2.34
C THR A 68 -0.53 0.89 0.94
N ALA A 69 -0.27 0.10 -0.09
CA ALA A 69 -0.63 0.40 -1.48
C ALA A 69 -1.91 -0.36 -1.86
N LEU A 70 -2.95 0.35 -2.29
CA LEU A 70 -4.24 -0.22 -2.67
C LEU A 70 -4.39 -0.35 -4.18
N PRO A 71 -5.17 -1.32 -4.68
CA PRO A 71 -5.66 -1.28 -6.05
C PRO A 71 -6.52 -0.03 -6.30
N MET A 72 -6.40 0.56 -7.50
CA MET A 72 -7.14 1.76 -7.91
C MET A 72 -8.64 1.69 -7.58
N ARG A 73 -9.30 0.57 -7.91
CA ARG A 73 -10.73 0.37 -7.64
C ARG A 73 -11.09 0.58 -6.16
N ARG A 74 -10.27 0.05 -5.25
CA ARG A 74 -10.52 0.19 -3.81
C ARG A 74 -10.28 1.62 -3.34
N ALA A 75 -9.27 2.31 -3.88
CA ALA A 75 -9.02 3.71 -3.57
C ALA A 75 -10.21 4.59 -3.99
N VAL A 76 -10.73 4.41 -5.21
CA VAL A 76 -11.91 5.15 -5.71
C VAL A 76 -13.14 4.89 -4.84
N ILE A 77 -13.41 3.64 -4.44
CA ILE A 77 -14.51 3.32 -3.52
C ILE A 77 -14.35 4.08 -2.19
N MET A 78 -13.12 4.19 -1.66
CA MET A 78 -12.88 4.93 -0.42
C MET A 78 -13.15 6.43 -0.55
N LEU A 79 -12.84 7.02 -1.71
CA LEU A 79 -13.15 8.43 -2.01
C LEU A 79 -14.66 8.65 -2.12
N LEU A 80 -15.36 7.82 -2.90
CA LEU A 80 -16.81 7.94 -3.11
C LEU A 80 -17.62 7.72 -1.82
N CYS A 81 -17.16 6.81 -0.96
CA CYS A 81 -17.79 6.61 0.36
C CYS A 81 -17.38 7.66 1.40
N GLY A 82 -16.59 8.68 1.03
CA GLY A 82 -16.16 9.74 1.95
C GLY A 82 -15.25 9.26 3.09
N LYS A 83 -14.54 8.13 2.92
CA LYS A 83 -13.63 7.56 3.93
C LYS A 83 -12.22 8.11 3.85
N ALA A 84 -11.85 8.63 2.68
CA ALA A 84 -10.52 9.16 2.40
C ALA A 84 -10.62 10.42 1.54
N ASP A 85 -9.57 11.24 1.59
CA ASP A 85 -9.37 12.40 0.74
C ASP A 85 -8.18 12.19 -0.20
N VAL A 86 -8.24 12.79 -1.38
CA VAL A 86 -7.08 12.83 -2.30
C VAL A 86 -6.03 13.78 -1.74
N VAL A 87 -4.78 13.32 -1.72
CA VAL A 87 -3.61 14.14 -1.37
C VAL A 87 -2.82 14.50 -2.62
N HIS A 88 -2.61 13.52 -3.50
CA HIS A 88 -1.99 13.70 -4.82
C HIS A 88 -2.80 12.94 -5.85
N ASP A 89 -3.10 13.59 -6.97
CA ASP A 89 -3.62 13.00 -8.19
C ASP A 89 -2.50 12.85 -9.25
N ASP A 90 -2.77 12.05 -10.27
CA ASP A 90 -1.93 11.94 -11.46
C ASP A 90 -2.52 12.85 -12.56
N PRO A 91 -1.92 14.03 -12.83
CA PRO A 91 -2.44 14.97 -13.82
C PRO A 91 -2.31 14.45 -15.27
N GLY A 92 -1.43 13.48 -15.52
CA GLY A 92 -1.25 12.84 -16.83
C GLY A 92 -2.21 11.67 -17.07
N ALA A 93 -2.98 11.26 -16.05
CA ALA A 93 -3.90 10.14 -16.15
C ALA A 93 -5.32 10.58 -16.58
N PRO A 94 -6.08 9.69 -17.25
CA PRO A 94 -7.47 9.97 -17.59
C PRO A 94 -8.33 10.21 -16.35
N VAL A 95 -9.29 11.12 -16.43
CA VAL A 95 -10.28 11.32 -15.37
C VAL A 95 -11.27 10.16 -15.37
N ILE A 96 -11.61 9.66 -14.18
CA ILE A 96 -12.62 8.61 -13.99
C ILE A 96 -13.99 9.29 -13.92
N HIS A 97 -14.92 8.86 -14.76
CA HIS A 97 -16.25 9.45 -14.83
C HIS A 97 -17.35 8.45 -14.43
N SER A 98 -18.40 8.98 -13.81
CA SER A 98 -19.73 8.38 -13.69
C SER A 98 -20.76 9.34 -14.30
N ALA A 99 -22.03 8.95 -14.33
CA ALA A 99 -23.10 9.83 -14.82
C ALA A 99 -23.21 11.16 -14.06
N THR A 100 -22.78 11.19 -12.79
CA THR A 100 -22.97 12.34 -11.90
C THR A 100 -21.70 12.81 -11.22
N THR A 101 -20.56 12.14 -11.42
CA THR A 101 -19.32 12.43 -10.68
C THR A 101 -18.12 12.24 -11.58
N SER A 102 -17.10 13.06 -11.36
CA SER A 102 -15.78 12.91 -11.98
C SER A 102 -14.72 12.88 -10.89
N VAL A 103 -13.75 11.98 -11.01
CA VAL A 103 -12.70 11.76 -10.03
C VAL A 103 -11.37 11.71 -10.78
N ALA A 104 -10.48 12.66 -10.49
CA ALA A 104 -9.09 12.58 -10.97
C ALA A 104 -8.44 11.30 -10.42
N VAL A 105 -7.59 10.66 -11.22
CA VAL A 105 -6.94 9.41 -10.80
C VAL A 105 -6.03 9.68 -9.61
N PRO A 106 -6.32 9.12 -8.43
CA PRO A 106 -5.52 9.38 -7.25
C PRO A 106 -4.20 8.60 -7.32
N SER A 107 -3.11 9.26 -6.92
CA SER A 107 -1.82 8.61 -6.63
C SER A 107 -1.67 8.34 -5.13
N VAL A 108 -2.12 9.28 -4.30
CA VAL A 108 -2.03 9.20 -2.84
C VAL A 108 -3.36 9.64 -2.23
N ILE A 109 -3.90 8.81 -1.33
CA ILE A 109 -5.10 9.13 -0.55
C ILE A 109 -4.81 9.04 0.94
N ARG A 110 -5.56 9.80 1.74
CA ARG A 110 -5.42 9.85 3.20
C ARG A 110 -6.73 9.51 3.88
N LEU A 111 -6.70 8.64 4.88
CA LEU A 111 -7.87 8.39 5.73
C LEU A 111 -8.31 9.67 6.45
N ARG A 112 -9.62 9.88 6.55
CA ARG A 112 -10.19 10.96 7.36
C ARG A 112 -10.12 10.68 8.86
N THR A 113 -10.12 9.40 9.23
CA THR A 113 -10.02 8.95 10.62
C THR A 113 -8.69 8.28 10.88
N PHE A 114 -8.17 8.49 12.08
CA PHE A 114 -6.93 7.86 12.53
C PHE A 114 -7.14 6.36 12.75
N VAL A 115 -6.21 5.55 12.23
CA VAL A 115 -6.14 4.12 12.52
C VAL A 115 -4.82 3.81 13.19
N ARG A 116 -4.88 3.22 14.39
CA ARG A 116 -3.69 2.73 15.09
C ARG A 116 -3.24 1.41 14.47
N VAL A 117 -2.12 1.44 13.75
CA VAL A 117 -1.47 0.21 13.28
C VAL A 117 -0.49 -0.28 14.35
N PRO A 118 -0.66 -1.49 14.89
CA PRO A 118 0.31 -2.06 15.81
C PRO A 118 1.66 -2.20 15.10
N TYR A 119 2.71 -1.60 15.65
CA TYR A 119 4.06 -1.79 15.15
C TYR A 119 4.45 -3.27 15.31
N ARG A 120 4.66 -3.96 14.19
CA ARG A 120 5.21 -5.32 14.21
C ARG A 120 6.67 -5.24 13.79
N ALA A 121 7.57 -5.42 14.75
CA ALA A 121 9.02 -5.37 14.54
C ALA A 121 9.52 -6.40 13.51
N ARG A 122 8.74 -7.47 13.24
CA ARG A 122 9.04 -8.47 12.22
C ARG A 122 7.90 -8.55 11.22
N VAL A 123 8.23 -8.66 9.94
CA VAL A 123 7.27 -8.91 8.87
C VAL A 123 6.76 -10.36 8.99
N PRO A 124 5.45 -10.61 9.24
CA PRO A 124 4.89 -11.94 9.16
C PRO A 124 5.26 -12.66 7.86
N MET A 125 5.74 -13.90 7.98
CA MET A 125 6.04 -14.74 6.83
C MET A 125 4.75 -15.37 6.29
N THR A 126 4.14 -14.70 5.31
CA THR A 126 3.01 -15.26 4.54
C THR A 126 3.52 -15.83 3.23
N ARG A 127 2.75 -16.73 2.59
CA ARG A 127 3.12 -17.26 1.28
C ARG A 127 3.38 -16.16 0.26
N ALA A 128 2.48 -15.17 0.18
CA ALA A 128 2.64 -14.05 -0.73
C ALA A 128 3.95 -13.27 -0.45
N ALA A 129 4.25 -13.01 0.82
CA ALA A 129 5.47 -12.30 1.20
C ALA A 129 6.74 -13.12 0.85
N LEU A 130 6.75 -14.43 1.09
CA LEU A 130 7.88 -15.28 0.71
C LEU A 130 8.11 -15.29 -0.81
N MET A 131 7.03 -15.44 -1.58
CA MET A 131 7.09 -15.45 -3.04
C MET A 131 7.60 -14.12 -3.60
N HIS A 132 7.19 -12.99 -3.00
CA HIS A 132 7.70 -11.67 -3.36
C HIS A 132 9.17 -11.48 -2.98
N ARG A 133 9.60 -11.92 -1.80
CA ARG A 133 11.01 -11.88 -1.37
C ARG A 133 11.90 -12.57 -2.40
N ASP A 134 11.49 -13.75 -2.85
CA ASP A 134 12.25 -14.58 -3.79
C ASP A 134 11.95 -14.24 -5.25
N ARG A 135 11.25 -13.13 -5.52
CA ARG A 135 10.91 -12.64 -6.87
C ARG A 135 10.21 -13.70 -7.74
N PHE A 136 9.44 -14.59 -7.14
CA PHE A 136 8.79 -15.72 -7.80
C PHE A 136 9.78 -16.63 -8.55
N ARG A 137 11.03 -16.72 -8.07
CA ARG A 137 12.06 -17.59 -8.64
C ARG A 137 12.30 -18.79 -7.72
N CYS A 138 12.49 -19.95 -8.32
CA CYS A 138 12.80 -21.17 -7.60
C CYS A 138 14.21 -21.08 -7.02
N ALA A 139 14.35 -21.28 -5.71
CA ALA A 139 15.63 -21.22 -5.02
C ALA A 139 16.63 -22.32 -5.44
N TYR A 140 16.16 -23.37 -6.11
CA TYR A 140 16.96 -24.53 -6.53
C TYR A 140 17.37 -24.50 -8.00
N CYS A 141 16.44 -24.22 -8.92
CA CYS A 141 16.71 -24.24 -10.36
C CYS A 141 16.68 -22.87 -11.02
N GLY A 142 16.32 -21.82 -10.28
CA GLY A 142 16.15 -20.47 -10.83
C GLY A 142 14.94 -20.29 -11.74
N GLY A 143 14.12 -21.32 -11.99
CA GLY A 143 12.88 -21.24 -12.79
C GLY A 143 11.76 -20.44 -12.09
N ARG A 144 10.54 -20.47 -12.62
CA ARG A 144 9.37 -19.85 -11.98
C ARG A 144 8.94 -20.66 -10.75
N ALA A 145 8.78 -20.00 -9.61
CA ALA A 145 8.25 -20.60 -8.40
C ALA A 145 6.73 -20.50 -8.32
N ASP A 146 6.12 -21.55 -7.78
CA ASP A 146 4.68 -21.70 -7.55
C ASP A 146 4.36 -22.26 -6.15
N THR A 147 5.36 -22.81 -5.46
CA THR A 147 5.23 -23.48 -4.16
C THR A 147 6.25 -22.95 -3.17
N ILE A 148 6.09 -23.36 -1.90
CA ILE A 148 7.01 -23.05 -0.82
C ILE A 148 7.58 -24.36 -0.32
N ASP A 149 8.90 -24.38 -0.10
CA ASP A 149 9.59 -25.51 0.48
C ASP A 149 10.40 -25.08 1.71
N HIS A 150 10.63 -26.04 2.60
CA HIS A 150 11.50 -25.89 3.76
C HIS A 150 12.87 -26.49 3.44
N VAL A 151 13.91 -25.66 3.41
CA VAL A 151 15.30 -26.05 3.13
C VAL A 151 15.71 -27.24 3.99
N ILE A 152 15.46 -27.14 5.30
CA ILE A 152 15.44 -28.25 6.25
C ILE A 152 13.98 -28.72 6.35
N PRO A 153 13.65 -29.96 5.92
CA PRO A 153 12.29 -30.49 5.97
C PRO A 153 11.68 -30.49 7.38
N ARG A 154 10.35 -30.35 7.45
CA ARG A 154 9.61 -30.39 8.73
C ARG A 154 9.83 -31.70 9.49
N SER A 155 9.90 -32.82 8.79
CA SER A 155 10.19 -34.15 9.37
C SER A 155 11.57 -34.24 10.01
N LYS A 156 12.50 -33.37 9.62
CA LYS A 156 13.87 -33.25 10.17
C LYS A 156 14.02 -32.07 11.12
N GLY A 157 12.91 -31.54 11.66
CA GLY A 157 12.92 -30.46 12.66
C GLY A 157 12.98 -29.04 12.08
N GLY A 158 12.85 -28.86 10.76
CA GLY A 158 12.87 -27.54 10.15
C GLY A 158 11.78 -26.59 10.67
N ALA A 159 12.15 -25.36 10.98
CA ALA A 159 11.19 -24.32 11.38
C ALA A 159 10.46 -23.73 10.17
N HIS A 160 9.21 -23.29 10.35
CA HIS A 160 8.50 -22.49 9.35
C HIS A 160 8.84 -21.01 9.55
N SER A 161 10.04 -20.62 9.11
CA SER A 161 10.63 -19.29 9.30
C SER A 161 11.26 -18.74 8.02
N TRP A 162 11.56 -17.44 8.00
CA TRP A 162 12.17 -16.78 6.85
C TRP A 162 13.51 -17.40 6.46
N GLU A 163 14.27 -17.91 7.43
CA GLU A 163 15.59 -18.50 7.28
C GLU A 163 15.56 -19.95 6.79
N ASN A 164 14.38 -20.58 6.74
CA ASN A 164 14.25 -21.97 6.33
C ASN A 164 13.25 -22.16 5.17
N CYS A 165 12.33 -21.23 4.96
CA CYS A 165 11.38 -21.30 3.86
C CYS A 165 11.91 -20.59 2.61
N VAL A 166 11.72 -21.20 1.44
CA VAL A 166 12.08 -20.65 0.13
C VAL A 166 10.97 -20.87 -0.90
N ALA A 167 10.85 -19.97 -1.86
CA ALA A 167 10.03 -20.19 -3.04
C ALA A 167 10.69 -21.25 -3.95
N CYS A 168 9.92 -22.22 -4.42
CA CYS A 168 10.39 -23.25 -5.34
C CYS A 168 9.34 -23.59 -6.38
N CYS A 169 9.75 -24.31 -7.44
CA CYS A 169 8.82 -24.90 -8.38
C CYS A 169 8.37 -26.28 -7.90
N SER A 170 7.14 -26.68 -8.25
CA SER A 170 6.56 -27.97 -7.88
C SER A 170 7.46 -29.17 -8.24
N SER A 171 8.16 -29.14 -9.37
CA SER A 171 9.06 -30.21 -9.78
C SER A 171 10.29 -30.35 -8.87
N CYS A 172 10.94 -29.24 -8.53
CA CYS A 172 12.06 -29.26 -7.58
C CYS A 172 11.57 -29.61 -6.16
N ASN A 173 10.40 -29.12 -5.76
CA ASN A 173 9.80 -29.43 -4.46
C ASN A 173 9.57 -30.94 -4.30
N HIS A 174 8.93 -31.58 -5.28
CA HIS A 174 8.73 -33.03 -5.28
C HIS A 174 10.04 -33.80 -5.34
N ARG A 175 11.02 -33.35 -6.15
CA ARG A 175 12.33 -34.00 -6.22
C ARG A 175 13.12 -33.82 -4.92
N LYS A 176 12.92 -32.76 -4.16
CA LYS A 176 13.58 -32.62 -2.86
C LYS A 176 12.89 -33.48 -1.80
N ALA A 177 11.56 -33.41 -1.71
CA ALA A 177 10.77 -34.08 -0.67
C ALA A 177 11.35 -33.80 0.74
N ASP A 178 11.62 -34.85 1.50
CA ASP A 178 12.17 -34.81 2.86
C ASP A 178 13.72 -34.96 2.91
N ARG A 179 14.40 -34.85 1.77
CA ARG A 179 15.86 -34.89 1.70
C ARG A 179 16.49 -33.55 2.09
N LEU A 180 17.68 -33.61 2.69
CA LEU A 180 18.50 -32.43 2.90
C LEU A 180 19.17 -32.04 1.58
N LEU A 181 19.53 -30.76 1.43
CA LEU A 181 20.22 -30.31 0.22
C LEU A 181 21.56 -31.02 0.01
N ALA A 182 22.27 -31.34 1.10
CA ALA A 182 23.52 -32.09 1.08
C ALA A 182 23.34 -33.49 0.45
N ASP A 183 22.25 -34.20 0.79
CA ASP A 183 21.93 -35.53 0.26
C ASP A 183 21.72 -35.50 -1.28
N LEU A 184 21.34 -34.34 -1.82
CA LEU A 184 21.08 -34.12 -3.24
C LEU A 184 22.27 -33.49 -3.98
N GLY A 185 23.32 -33.08 -3.26
CA GLY A 185 24.39 -32.25 -3.81
C GLY A 185 23.90 -30.87 -4.27
N TRP A 186 22.79 -30.36 -3.71
CA TRP A 186 22.24 -29.07 -4.07
C TRP A 186 22.81 -27.97 -3.18
N ALA A 187 22.92 -26.77 -3.76
CA ALA A 187 23.19 -25.54 -3.04
C ALA A 187 22.09 -24.53 -3.36
N LEU A 188 21.81 -23.65 -2.39
CA LEU A 188 20.91 -22.53 -2.63
C LEU A 188 21.63 -21.44 -3.41
N HIS A 189 20.93 -20.80 -4.33
CA HIS A 189 21.45 -19.61 -5.02
C HIS A 189 21.59 -18.39 -4.11
N THR A 190 20.82 -18.34 -3.02
CA THR A 190 20.82 -17.20 -2.08
C THR A 190 20.44 -17.69 -0.68
N THR A 191 21.11 -17.17 0.34
CA THR A 191 20.78 -17.47 1.73
C THR A 191 19.43 -16.86 2.10
N PRO A 192 18.44 -17.67 2.53
CA PRO A 192 17.13 -17.17 2.91
C PRO A 192 17.24 -16.33 4.19
N MET A 193 16.82 -15.07 4.10
CA MET A 193 16.82 -14.14 5.22
C MET A 193 15.48 -13.39 5.29
N PRO A 194 15.11 -12.84 6.46
CA PRO A 194 13.96 -11.94 6.56
C PRO A 194 14.14 -10.70 5.67
N PRO A 195 13.07 -10.22 5.02
CA PRO A 195 13.14 -8.97 4.29
C PRO A 195 13.42 -7.79 5.23
N LYS A 196 14.18 -6.81 4.73
CA LYS A 196 14.53 -5.57 5.46
C LYS A 196 13.65 -4.41 4.98
N GLY A 197 13.48 -3.42 5.85
CA GLY A 197 12.81 -2.15 5.54
C GLY A 197 11.40 -2.05 6.13
N GLN A 198 11.11 -0.89 6.74
CA GLN A 198 9.83 -0.58 7.39
C GLN A 198 8.64 -0.73 6.43
N HIS A 199 8.83 -0.34 5.17
CA HIS A 199 7.81 -0.33 4.13
C HIS A 199 7.92 -1.52 3.16
N TRP A 200 8.71 -2.55 3.47
CA TRP A 200 8.93 -3.67 2.53
C TRP A 200 7.62 -4.27 2.03
N ARG A 201 6.63 -4.49 2.92
CA ARG A 201 5.32 -5.05 2.51
C ARG A 201 4.57 -4.14 1.53
N LEU A 202 4.69 -2.83 1.71
CA LEU A 202 4.07 -1.85 0.85
C LEU A 202 4.72 -1.89 -0.53
N LEU A 203 6.06 -1.94 -0.56
CA LEU A 203 6.88 -1.87 -1.76
C LEU A 203 6.98 -3.20 -2.52
N SER A 204 6.93 -4.34 -1.82
CA SER A 204 7.24 -5.66 -2.39
C SER A 204 6.31 -6.06 -3.54
N SER A 205 5.09 -5.52 -3.56
CA SER A 205 4.06 -5.78 -4.58
C SER A 205 3.90 -4.66 -5.61
N VAL A 206 4.64 -3.56 -5.43
CA VAL A 206 4.59 -2.37 -6.28
C VAL A 206 5.76 -2.45 -7.25
N LYS A 207 5.46 -2.63 -8.53
CA LYS A 207 6.49 -2.72 -9.59
C LYS A 207 7.03 -1.34 -9.98
N GLU A 208 6.17 -0.34 -9.94
CA GLU A 208 6.44 1.04 -10.34
C GLU A 208 5.99 1.95 -9.21
N LEU A 209 6.93 2.70 -8.65
CA LEU A 209 6.66 3.68 -7.61
C LEU A 209 6.37 5.01 -8.27
N ASP A 210 5.21 5.56 -7.95
CA ASP A 210 4.89 6.93 -8.34
C ASP A 210 5.80 7.90 -7.56
N PRO A 211 6.47 8.87 -8.24
CA PRO A 211 7.33 9.83 -7.58
C PRO A 211 6.69 10.58 -6.41
N ALA A 212 5.37 10.80 -6.45
CA ALA A 212 4.63 11.44 -5.36
C ALA A 212 4.71 10.67 -4.02
N TRP A 213 5.04 9.38 -4.06
CA TRP A 213 5.10 8.52 -2.88
C TRP A 213 6.38 8.68 -2.06
N VAL A 214 7.48 9.07 -2.72
CA VAL A 214 8.83 9.12 -2.12
C VAL A 214 8.84 9.94 -0.84
N ARG A 215 8.13 11.07 -0.83
CA ARG A 215 8.03 11.98 0.34
C ARG A 215 7.38 11.36 1.58
N TYR A 216 6.67 10.25 1.44
CA TYR A 216 5.97 9.57 2.55
C TYR A 216 6.67 8.31 3.02
N LEU A 217 7.54 7.74 2.18
CA LEU A 217 8.17 6.44 2.46
C LEU A 217 9.53 6.55 3.16
N GLY A 218 10.05 7.77 3.33
CA GLY A 218 11.35 8.04 3.94
C GLY A 218 12.54 7.82 2.98
N GLU A 219 13.74 8.23 3.39
CA GLU A 219 14.97 7.96 2.65
C GLU A 219 15.22 6.43 2.55
N GLY A 220 15.58 5.94 1.35
CA GLY A 220 15.87 4.52 1.10
C GLY A 220 14.67 3.65 0.70
N ALA A 221 13.54 4.25 0.33
CA ALA A 221 12.34 3.54 -0.14
C ALA A 221 12.31 3.21 -1.66
N ALA A 222 13.27 3.73 -2.43
CA ALA A 222 13.45 3.47 -3.85
C ALA A 222 14.57 2.45 -4.09
#